data_AF-A0ABD6B571-F1
#
_entry.id   AF-A0ABD6B571-F1
#
_cell.length_a   1.000
_cell.length_b   1.000
_cell.length_c   1.000
_cell.angle_alpha   90.00
_cell.angle_beta   90.00
_cell.angle_gamma   90.00
#
_symmetry.space_group_name_H-M   'P 1'
#
loop_
_entity.id
_entity.type
_entity.pdbx_description
1 polymer ?
#
loop_
_entity_poly.entity_id
_entity_poly.type
_entity_poly.pdbx_seq_one_letter_code
_entity_poly.pdbx_strand_id
1 'polypeptide(L)'
;MTTSESGVVDGSDTGRDAPDYTTVDVPTTKPPEEFTYQERRADLLGQIRDLGHPSMLHQGEAAERYGVSQQQISKDLDRIAESCREHLTQSRDRRALQLDSVVQRAIRGMLADEEWRAAARTAIKYQDFLQDWEDVEQLEGKVAGLREELEESETHLTDVMGADK
;
A
#
# COMPACT_ATOMS: atom_id res chain seq x y z
N MET A 1 -4.66 38.17 -23.53
CA MET A 1 -5.49 36.96 -23.74
C MET A 1 -4.54 35.84 -24.09
N THR A 2 -4.08 35.09 -23.09
CA THR A 2 -3.19 33.95 -23.25
C THR A 2 -4.01 32.70 -22.96
N THR A 3 -4.21 31.90 -24.00
CA THR A 3 -4.97 30.66 -23.97
C THR A 3 -4.18 29.61 -23.20
N SER A 4 -4.73 29.14 -22.08
CA SER A 4 -4.18 28.01 -21.32
C SER A 4 -4.43 26.72 -22.08
N GLU A 5 -3.37 26.04 -22.50
CA GLU A 5 -3.45 24.69 -23.05
C GLU A 5 -3.76 23.68 -21.94
N SER A 6 -4.90 23.03 -22.12
CA SER A 6 -5.38 21.91 -21.31
C SER A 6 -4.59 20.65 -21.68
N GLY A 7 -3.61 20.28 -20.86
CA GLY A 7 -2.89 19.02 -20.97
C GLY A 7 -3.79 17.84 -20.56
N VAL A 8 -4.34 17.15 -21.56
CA VAL A 8 -4.90 15.80 -21.40
C VAL A 8 -3.72 14.85 -21.26
N VAL A 9 -3.46 14.34 -20.06
CA VAL A 9 -2.46 13.28 -19.84
C VAL A 9 -3.12 11.93 -20.10
N ASP A 10 -2.70 11.36 -21.22
CA ASP A 10 -3.05 10.03 -21.72
C ASP A 10 -2.62 8.93 -20.74
N GLY A 11 -3.53 7.99 -20.54
CA GLY A 11 -3.41 6.88 -19.61
C GLY A 11 -2.70 5.71 -20.24
N SER A 12 -1.36 5.70 -20.21
CA SER A 12 -0.61 4.45 -20.15
C SER A 12 0.72 4.71 -19.44
N ASP A 13 0.79 4.28 -18.18
CA ASP A 13 2.06 4.19 -17.47
C ASP A 13 2.03 2.91 -16.65
N THR A 14 2.42 1.85 -17.33
CA THR A 14 2.77 0.56 -16.77
C THR A 14 4.14 0.70 -16.10
N GLY A 15 4.15 1.28 -14.89
CA GLY A 15 5.38 1.44 -14.09
C GLY A 15 5.39 2.55 -13.02
N ARG A 16 4.26 3.12 -12.60
CA ARG A 16 4.25 4.17 -11.55
C ARG A 16 4.11 3.57 -10.15
N ASP A 17 5.06 3.93 -9.29
CA ASP A 17 4.91 3.92 -7.84
C ASP A 17 3.50 4.41 -7.45
N ALA A 18 2.77 3.60 -6.70
CA ALA A 18 1.43 3.91 -6.23
C ALA A 18 1.49 5.22 -5.44
N PRO A 19 0.49 6.11 -5.59
CA PRO A 19 0.50 7.38 -4.89
C PRO A 19 0.63 7.19 -3.38
N ASP A 20 1.57 7.87 -2.73
CA ASP A 20 1.70 7.88 -1.28
C ASP A 20 0.64 8.79 -0.64
N TYR A 21 -0.48 8.18 -0.20
CA TYR A 21 -1.56 8.91 0.45
C TYR A 21 -1.21 9.45 1.84
N THR A 22 -0.04 9.12 2.39
CA THR A 22 0.44 9.67 3.67
C THR A 22 0.98 11.09 3.53
N THR A 23 1.34 11.50 2.30
CA THR A 23 1.91 12.83 1.99
C THR A 23 0.88 13.81 1.44
N VAL A 24 -0.34 13.34 1.18
CA VAL A 24 -1.42 14.17 0.64
C VAL A 24 -2.07 14.94 1.79
N ASP A 25 -2.02 16.27 1.72
CA ASP A 25 -2.70 17.15 2.68
C ASP A 25 -4.22 17.02 2.54
N VAL A 26 -4.89 16.72 3.66
CA VAL A 26 -6.36 16.66 3.72
C VAL A 26 -6.90 18.07 4.00
N PRO A 27 -7.69 18.67 3.09
CA PRO A 27 -8.23 20.00 3.30
C PRO A 27 -9.19 20.06 4.49
N THR A 28 -9.03 21.04 5.37
CA THR A 28 -9.92 21.26 6.53
C THR A 28 -11.02 22.28 6.28
N THR A 29 -10.89 23.08 5.21
CA THR A 29 -11.82 24.18 4.85
C THR A 29 -12.80 23.80 3.75
N LYS A 30 -12.58 22.66 3.11
CA LYS A 30 -13.37 22.15 1.99
C LYS A 30 -14.35 21.08 2.48
N PRO A 31 -15.61 21.08 2.02
CA PRO A 31 -16.56 20.03 2.38
C PRO A 31 -16.08 18.66 1.84
N PRO A 32 -16.19 17.58 2.63
CA PRO A 32 -15.73 16.24 2.22
C PRO A 32 -16.35 15.72 0.91
N GLU A 33 -17.56 16.15 0.57
CA GLU A 33 -18.26 15.78 -0.66
C GLU A 33 -17.57 16.32 -1.92
N GLU A 34 -16.79 17.39 -1.79
CA GLU A 34 -16.03 17.97 -2.89
C GLU A 34 -14.61 17.38 -2.99
N PHE A 35 -14.23 16.48 -2.07
CA PHE A 35 -12.88 15.92 -2.05
C PHE A 35 -12.55 15.22 -3.37
N THR A 36 -11.36 15.47 -3.88
CA THR A 36 -10.79 14.66 -4.96
C THR A 36 -10.60 13.23 -4.46
N TYR A 37 -10.44 12.28 -5.38
CA TYR A 37 -10.19 10.89 -4.98
C TYR A 37 -8.89 10.73 -4.18
N GLN A 38 -7.91 11.63 -4.35
CA GLN A 38 -6.65 11.61 -3.62
C GLN A 38 -6.87 12.11 -2.18
N GLU A 39 -7.53 13.25 -2.03
CA GLU A 39 -7.89 13.84 -0.73
C GLU A 39 -8.76 12.88 0.09
N ARG A 40 -9.76 12.24 -0.54
CA ARG A 40 -10.62 11.26 0.12
C ARG A 40 -9.85 10.03 0.60
N ARG A 41 -8.93 9.50 -0.22
CA ARG A 41 -8.13 8.32 0.17
C ARG A 41 -7.15 8.65 1.30
N ALA A 42 -6.58 9.85 1.29
CA ALA A 42 -5.73 10.35 2.38
C ALA A 42 -6.53 10.50 3.69
N ASP A 43 -7.72 11.09 3.63
CA ASP A 43 -8.60 11.23 4.81
C ASP A 43 -9.07 9.87 5.35
N LEU A 44 -9.45 8.94 4.47
CA LEU A 44 -9.79 7.56 4.83
C LEU A 44 -8.61 6.83 5.50
N LEU A 45 -7.39 6.99 4.98
CA LEU A 45 -6.19 6.41 5.58
C LEU A 45 -5.93 6.99 6.98
N GLY A 46 -6.13 8.29 7.17
CA GLY A 46 -6.07 8.94 8.48
C GLY A 46 -7.04 8.29 9.47
N GLN A 47 -8.31 8.16 9.09
CA GLN A 47 -9.33 7.51 9.93
C GLN A 47 -9.00 6.06 10.27
N ILE A 48 -8.51 5.28 9.30
CA ILE A 48 -8.11 3.88 9.53
C ILE A 48 -6.98 3.80 10.56
N ARG A 49 -6.01 4.73 10.53
CA ARG A 49 -4.92 4.79 11.51
C ARG A 49 -5.40 5.21 12.89
N ASP A 50 -6.39 6.09 12.96
CA ASP A 50 -6.98 6.53 14.23
C ASP A 50 -7.84 5.42 14.87
N LEU A 51 -8.58 4.67 14.05
CA LEU A 51 -9.36 3.50 14.48
C LEU A 51 -8.47 2.28 14.77
N GLY A 52 -7.34 2.18 14.08
CA GLY A 52 -6.38 1.09 14.19
C GLY A 52 -6.74 -0.18 13.42
N HIS A 53 -7.85 -0.21 12.67
CA HIS A 53 -8.17 -1.33 11.78
C HIS A 53 -9.20 -0.91 10.71
N PRO A 54 -9.02 -1.26 9.42
CA PRO A 54 -9.93 -0.84 8.35
C PRO A 54 -11.35 -1.39 8.48
N SER A 55 -11.56 -2.53 9.16
CA SER A 55 -12.92 -3.05 9.40
C SER A 55 -13.72 -2.25 10.43
N MET A 56 -13.06 -1.38 11.21
CA MET A 56 -13.74 -0.49 12.15
C MET A 56 -14.30 0.74 11.43
N LEU A 57 -13.92 0.98 10.17
CA LEU A 57 -14.50 2.04 9.36
C LEU A 57 -15.90 1.63 8.86
N HIS A 58 -16.92 2.39 9.24
CA HIS A 58 -18.27 2.21 8.73
C HIS A 58 -18.38 2.76 7.29
N GLN A 59 -18.20 1.88 6.30
CA GLN A 59 -18.16 2.29 4.88
C GLN A 59 -19.43 2.98 4.38
N GLY A 60 -20.59 2.70 4.98
CA GLY A 60 -21.85 3.39 4.67
C GLY A 60 -21.81 4.86 5.09
N GLU A 61 -21.39 5.12 6.33
CA GLU A 61 -21.23 6.48 6.85
C GLU A 61 -20.12 7.24 6.09
N ALA A 62 -19.02 6.55 5.76
CA ALA A 62 -17.98 7.14 4.91
C ALA A 62 -18.52 7.50 3.51
N ALA A 63 -19.34 6.63 2.91
CA ALA A 63 -19.96 6.89 1.61
C ALA A 63 -20.87 8.12 1.65
N GLU A 64 -21.70 8.24 2.68
CA GLU A 64 -22.54 9.42 2.93
C GLU A 64 -21.69 10.68 3.11
N ARG A 65 -20.64 10.63 3.96
CA ARG A 65 -19.73 11.75 4.21
C ARG A 65 -19.11 12.32 2.94
N TYR A 66 -18.67 11.47 2.01
CA TYR A 66 -18.00 11.92 0.78
C TYR A 66 -18.95 12.05 -0.41
N GLY A 67 -20.26 11.83 -0.25
CA GLY A 67 -21.21 11.86 -1.36
C GLY A 67 -20.93 10.82 -2.45
N VAL A 68 -20.35 9.67 -2.10
CA VAL A 68 -20.02 8.58 -3.05
C VAL A 68 -20.76 7.29 -2.69
N SER A 69 -20.66 6.25 -3.52
CA SER A 69 -21.24 4.94 -3.19
C SER A 69 -20.35 4.15 -2.22
N GLN A 70 -20.96 3.27 -1.42
CA GLN A 70 -20.21 2.33 -0.57
C GLN A 70 -19.23 1.47 -1.38
N GLN A 71 -19.61 1.09 -2.62
CA GLN A 71 -18.71 0.37 -3.51
C GLN A 71 -17.48 1.21 -3.90
N GLN A 72 -17.62 2.53 -4.05
CA GLN A 72 -16.49 3.42 -4.29
C GLN A 72 -15.57 3.45 -3.06
N ILE A 73 -16.12 3.48 -1.84
CA ILE A 73 -15.32 3.36 -0.61
C ILE A 73 -14.55 2.05 -0.57
N SER A 74 -15.19 0.91 -0.88
CA SER A 74 -14.49 -0.38 -0.95
C SER A 74 -13.33 -0.34 -1.95
N LYS A 75 -13.52 0.26 -3.13
CA LYS A 75 -12.45 0.42 -4.13
C LYS A 75 -11.35 1.34 -3.62
N ASP A 76 -11.69 2.39 -2.91
CA ASP A 76 -10.72 3.32 -2.33
C ASP A 76 -9.89 2.63 -1.23
N LEU A 77 -10.50 1.78 -0.39
CA LEU A 77 -9.79 0.93 0.56
C LEU A 77 -8.82 -0.04 -0.13
N ASP A 78 -9.22 -0.63 -1.25
CA ASP A 78 -8.33 -1.50 -2.03
C ASP A 78 -7.14 -0.73 -2.63
N ARG A 79 -7.37 0.52 -3.05
CA ARG A 79 -6.32 1.41 -3.56
C ARG A 79 -5.38 1.92 -2.47
N ILE A 80 -5.92 2.22 -1.29
CA ILE A 80 -5.11 2.57 -0.11
C ILE A 80 -4.26 1.36 0.28
N ALA A 81 -4.83 0.16 0.30
CA ALA A 81 -4.05 -1.04 0.56
C ALA A 81 -2.93 -1.22 -0.47
N GLU A 82 -3.17 -0.99 -1.76
CA GLU A 82 -2.10 -1.00 -2.80
C GLU A 82 -1.01 0.04 -2.54
N SER A 83 -1.38 1.28 -2.23
CA SER A 83 -0.43 2.32 -1.87
C SER A 83 0.40 1.96 -0.63
N CYS A 84 -0.24 1.42 0.40
CA CYS A 84 0.48 0.96 1.59
C CYS A 84 1.42 -0.20 1.25
N ARG A 85 1.08 -1.08 0.32
CA ARG A 85 1.97 -2.17 -0.11
C ARG A 85 3.21 -1.67 -0.80
N GLU A 86 3.07 -0.81 -1.80
CA GLU A 86 4.23 -0.31 -2.52
C GLU A 86 5.20 0.45 -1.61
N HIS A 87 4.71 0.97 -0.49
CA HIS A 87 5.54 1.60 0.54
C HIS A 87 5.90 0.69 1.74
N LEU A 88 5.25 -0.47 1.92
CA LEU A 88 5.51 -1.37 3.05
C LEU A 88 6.22 -2.65 2.65
N THR A 89 6.06 -3.16 1.41
CA THR A 89 6.65 -4.34 0.69
C THR A 89 5.60 -5.06 -0.22
N GLN A 90 6.03 -5.89 -1.20
CA GLN A 90 5.31 -6.23 -2.45
C GLN A 90 4.08 -7.17 -2.36
N SER A 91 3.72 -7.78 -1.21
CA SER A 91 2.55 -8.67 -1.17
C SER A 91 1.19 -7.94 -1.19
N ARG A 92 0.34 -8.31 -2.15
CA ARG A 92 -0.96 -7.72 -2.58
C ARG A 92 -2.14 -7.75 -1.57
N ASP A 93 -1.92 -7.65 -0.25
CA ASP A 93 -2.98 -7.91 0.74
C ASP A 93 -3.46 -6.71 1.58
N ARG A 94 -4.76 -6.70 1.91
CA ARG A 94 -5.37 -5.86 2.96
C ARG A 94 -4.76 -6.16 4.34
N ARG A 95 -4.17 -7.34 4.54
CA ARG A 95 -3.49 -7.71 5.80
C ARG A 95 -2.33 -6.78 6.17
N ALA A 96 -1.57 -6.27 5.19
CA ALA A 96 -0.49 -5.31 5.45
C ALA A 96 -1.04 -3.99 6.03
N LEU A 97 -2.10 -3.45 5.42
CA LEU A 97 -2.82 -2.28 5.93
C LEU A 97 -3.38 -2.51 7.34
N GLN A 98 -3.93 -3.71 7.60
CA GLN A 98 -4.44 -4.08 8.93
C GLN A 98 -3.33 -4.04 9.98
N LEU A 99 -2.22 -4.74 9.73
CA LEU A 99 -1.10 -4.78 10.66
C LEU A 99 -0.52 -3.39 10.91
N ASP A 100 -0.27 -2.60 9.85
CA ASP A 100 0.22 -1.22 9.97
C ASP A 100 -0.71 -0.38 10.84
N SER A 101 -2.01 -0.39 10.54
CA SER A 101 -2.99 0.40 11.29
C SER A 101 -3.02 0.05 12.78
N VAL A 102 -2.94 -1.24 13.13
CA VAL A 102 -2.93 -1.70 14.53
C VAL A 102 -1.66 -1.23 15.23
N VAL A 103 -0.50 -1.41 14.61
CA VAL A 103 0.80 -1.03 15.21
C VAL A 103 0.88 0.49 15.40
N GLN A 104 0.49 1.27 14.39
CA GLN A 104 0.46 2.73 14.48
C GLN A 104 -0.47 3.21 15.60
N ARG A 105 -1.66 2.60 15.71
CA ARG A 105 -2.61 2.95 16.78
C ARG A 105 -2.09 2.60 18.17
N ALA A 106 -1.41 1.47 18.31
CA ALA A 106 -0.77 1.07 19.56
C ALA A 106 0.35 2.03 19.96
N ILE A 107 1.24 2.37 19.01
CA ILE A 107 2.32 3.35 19.24
C ILE A 107 1.73 4.69 19.69
N ARG A 108 0.71 5.21 19.02
CA ARG A 108 0.04 6.46 19.44
C ARG A 108 -0.56 6.37 20.85
N GLY A 109 -1.18 5.24 21.19
CA GLY A 109 -1.69 4.99 22.55
C GLY A 109 -0.58 5.04 23.59
N MET A 110 0.51 4.30 23.37
CA MET A 110 1.69 4.32 24.26
C MET A 110 2.29 5.71 24.39
N LEU A 111 2.34 6.52 23.32
CA LEU A 111 2.83 7.90 23.39
C LEU A 111 1.89 8.80 24.20
N ALA A 112 0.56 8.65 24.05
CA ALA A 112 -0.43 9.41 24.82
C ALA A 112 -0.40 9.07 26.32
N ASP A 113 -0.12 7.81 26.66
CA ASP A 113 0.02 7.32 28.03
C ASP A 113 1.42 7.56 28.62
N GLU A 114 2.27 8.34 27.94
CA GLU A 114 3.66 8.64 28.31
C GLU A 114 4.56 7.40 28.44
N GLU A 115 4.19 6.29 27.83
CA GLU A 115 4.96 5.04 27.77
C GLU A 115 6.05 5.09 26.68
N TRP A 116 6.85 6.14 26.66
CA TRP A 116 7.82 6.45 25.59
C TRP A 116 8.75 5.29 25.24
N ARG A 117 9.26 4.57 26.25
CA ARG A 117 10.13 3.40 26.02
C ARG A 117 9.40 2.23 25.38
N ALA A 118 8.13 2.02 25.72
CA ALA A 118 7.34 0.95 25.12
C ALA A 118 7.02 1.30 23.66
N ALA A 119 6.64 2.55 23.39
CA ALA A 119 6.43 3.07 22.03
C ALA A 119 7.68 2.87 21.15
N ALA A 120 8.85 3.29 21.62
CA ALA A 120 10.10 3.15 20.87
C ALA A 120 10.46 1.68 20.60
N ARG A 121 10.31 0.78 21.58
CA ARG A 121 10.57 -0.65 21.37
C ARG A 121 9.61 -1.26 20.35
N THR A 122 8.34 -0.88 20.39
CA THR A 122 7.35 -1.37 19.44
C THR A 122 7.65 -0.88 18.03
N ALA A 123 8.05 0.38 17.87
CA ALA A 123 8.47 0.93 16.58
C ALA A 123 9.69 0.19 16.00
N ILE A 124 10.74 -0.06 16.82
CA ILE A 124 11.93 -0.82 16.39
C ILE A 124 11.53 -2.23 15.95
N LYS A 125 10.77 -2.95 16.76
CA LYS A 125 10.34 -4.32 16.41
C LYS A 125 9.51 -4.36 15.12
N TYR A 126 8.69 -3.35 14.89
CA TYR A 126 7.92 -3.26 13.67
C TYR A 126 8.82 -2.98 12.45
N GLN A 127 9.82 -2.10 12.60
CA GLN A 127 10.82 -1.87 11.57
C GLN A 127 11.63 -3.15 11.25
N ASP A 128 12.08 -3.87 12.28
CA ASP A 128 12.79 -5.14 12.10
C ASP A 128 11.92 -6.16 11.36
N PHE A 129 10.63 -6.26 11.72
CA PHE A 129 9.68 -7.13 11.03
C PHE A 129 9.51 -6.77 9.55
N LEU A 130 9.45 -5.48 9.20
CA LEU A 130 9.33 -5.05 7.80
C LEU A 130 10.60 -5.40 7.01
N GLN A 131 11.78 -5.22 7.61
CA GLN A 131 13.05 -5.61 7.00
C GLN A 131 13.14 -7.11 6.75
N ASP A 132 12.80 -7.94 7.76
CA ASP A 132 12.80 -9.40 7.64
C ASP A 132 11.89 -9.86 6.49
N TRP A 133 10.77 -9.18 6.28
CA TRP A 133 9.82 -9.54 5.22
C TRP A 133 10.31 -9.12 3.83
N GLU A 134 10.93 -7.94 3.70
CA GLU A 134 11.61 -7.52 2.47
C GLU A 134 12.71 -8.52 2.06
N ASP A 135 13.51 -8.97 3.03
CA ASP A 135 14.57 -9.95 2.81
C ASP A 135 13.99 -11.28 2.30
N VAL A 136 12.84 -11.71 2.82
CA VAL A 136 12.13 -12.92 2.34
C VAL A 136 11.65 -12.74 0.90
N GLU A 137 11.02 -11.62 0.56
CA GLU A 137 10.57 -11.36 -0.83
C GLU A 137 11.75 -11.36 -1.82
N GLN A 138 12.88 -10.74 -1.45
CA GLN A 138 14.09 -10.77 -2.27
C GLN A 138 14.63 -12.19 -2.47
N LEU A 139 14.57 -13.04 -1.43
CA LEU A 139 14.97 -14.43 -1.53
C LEU A 139 14.02 -15.23 -2.43
N GLU A 140 12.71 -15.02 -2.34
CA GLU A 140 11.73 -15.66 -3.23
C GLU A 140 11.98 -15.30 -4.70
N GLY A 141 12.26 -14.02 -4.99
CA GLY A 141 12.63 -13.58 -6.34
C GLY A 141 13.90 -14.24 -6.86
N LYS A 142 14.94 -14.35 -6.02
CA LYS A 142 16.18 -15.07 -6.37
C LYS A 142 15.94 -16.55 -6.64
N VAL A 143 15.12 -17.21 -5.81
CA VAL A 143 14.76 -18.63 -6.00
C VAL A 143 13.98 -18.83 -7.29
N ALA A 144 13.06 -17.92 -7.63
CA ALA A 144 12.30 -17.99 -8.88
C ALA A 144 13.24 -17.86 -10.10
N GLY A 145 14.15 -16.88 -10.11
CA GLY A 145 15.11 -16.71 -11.19
C GLY A 145 16.05 -17.90 -11.36
N LEU A 146 16.57 -18.45 -10.26
CA LEU A 146 17.42 -19.65 -10.29
C LEU A 146 16.69 -20.89 -10.83
N ARG A 147 15.38 -21.01 -10.58
CA ARG A 147 14.57 -22.10 -11.14
C ARG A 147 14.41 -21.98 -12.64
N GLU A 148 14.17 -20.76 -13.14
CA GLU A 148 14.08 -20.48 -14.58
C GLU A 148 15.40 -20.78 -15.29
N GLU A 149 16.53 -20.31 -14.75
CA GLU A 149 17.88 -20.63 -15.29
C GLU A 149 18.15 -22.14 -15.32
N LEU A 150 17.74 -22.86 -14.27
CA LEU A 150 17.89 -24.31 -14.22
C LEU A 150 17.07 -24.99 -15.33
N GLU A 151 15.81 -24.62 -15.51
CA GLU A 151 14.93 -25.17 -16.56
C GLU A 151 15.48 -24.89 -17.98
N GLU A 152 16.02 -23.69 -18.22
CA GLU A 152 16.68 -23.33 -19.47
C GLU A 152 17.95 -24.17 -19.71
N SER A 153 18.76 -24.37 -18.66
CA SER A 153 19.99 -25.16 -18.75
C SER A 153 19.72 -26.64 -19.02
N GLU A 154 18.68 -27.21 -18.39
CA GLU A 154 18.26 -28.60 -18.61
C GLU A 154 17.74 -28.79 -20.04
N THR A 155 16.94 -27.85 -20.53
CA THR A 155 16.44 -27.85 -21.91
C THR A 155 17.58 -27.78 -22.92
N HIS A 156 18.54 -26.88 -22.71
CA HIS A 156 19.72 -26.74 -23.57
C HIS A 156 20.58 -28.02 -23.57
N LEU A 157 20.76 -28.67 -22.42
CA LEU A 157 21.51 -29.92 -22.31
C LEU A 157 20.81 -31.07 -23.06
N THR A 158 19.48 -31.17 -22.99
CA THR A 158 18.72 -32.18 -23.73
C THR A 158 18.78 -31.98 -25.25
N ASP A 159 18.79 -30.74 -25.73
CA ASP A 159 18.93 -30.43 -27.16
C ASP A 159 20.33 -30.80 -27.68
N VAL A 160 21.38 -30.48 -26.93
CA VAL A 160 22.77 -30.83 -27.29
C VAL A 160 22.98 -32.35 -27.27
N MET A 161 22.43 -33.06 -26.28
CA MET A 161 22.55 -34.53 -26.18
C MET A 161 21.64 -35.29 -27.14
N GLY A 162 20.56 -34.68 -27.63
CA GLY A 162 19.64 -35.25 -28.60
C GLY A 162 20.13 -35.19 -30.06
N ALA A 163 21.07 -34.28 -30.37
CA ALA A 163 21.60 -34.05 -31.71
C ALA A 163 22.67 -35.06 -32.17
N ASP A 164 23.18 -35.92 -31.28
CA ASP A 164 24.24 -36.90 -31.54
C ASP A 164 23.72 -38.33 -31.87
N LYS A 165 22.45 -38.47 -32.24
CA LYS A 165 21.84 -39.72 -32.73
C LYS A 165 21.37 -39.60 -34.18
#